data_AF-A0A7Z7IQP0-F1
#
_entry.id   AF-A0A7Z7IQP0-F1
#
_cell.length_a   1.000
_cell.length_b   1.000
_cell.length_c   1.000
_cell.angle_alpha   90.00
_cell.angle_beta   90.00
_cell.angle_gamma   90.00
#
_symmetry.space_group_name_H-M   'P 1'
#
loop_
_entity.id
_entity.type
_entity.pdbx_description
1 polymer ?
#
loop_
_entity_poly.entity_id
_entity_poly.type
_entity_poly.pdbx_seq_one_letter_code
_entity_poly.pdbx_strand_id
1 'polypeptide(L)'
;MSAATRLAIIVGVFVATLAGWAIDGYLGAAVGLVIGLAAGVIPWRGQPVWSWLTLWLQRRRPIEWTEPRTVANDRAGGGVRFQDDVAVVAVQLLGKAHTPTLFTGSTATFTENAFDITDLQPLLRQSLGLQVDSLSVVSAGARRRSIGDYPRVYDTLIGTPPYAGQRETWLIVRISALDNAEALQWRTSVGTATLAVGQRINAAMRQQGIRAKVATATDMVELERRLGRSALQVMNRRWRSVRGDGGWLTTYWYRPGDITTDRLAQAWSTRADGIIQNITLFGDGTATATLTVRTAQPPTAVPSMTLQTLPGEQASAISANMCGPVPALRGISRGRLNGPLVVPIGPSGVLLGKVGGGNRLLLPLDDPGEFSRVHIAAEDALAKRIVVRLAGAGERITVHTRNMHRWTSVRMPDIAVSDRAKPVSGTTVSVVDGTVTPAPRPNTLISVGEPDAPYRGHANVLVTQTGPATIEVRAAGQVHTVEVELFRAENRYVSAEPTHLRRSELEPVDTPQ
;
A
#
# COMPACT_ATOMS: atom_id res chain seq x y z
N MET A 1 -10.48 -19.47 24.99
CA MET A 1 -11.95 -19.24 25.06
C MET A 1 -12.21 -18.29 26.23
N SER A 2 -12.98 -17.22 26.04
CA SER A 2 -13.30 -16.30 27.14
C SER A 2 -14.32 -16.94 28.11
N ALA A 3 -14.38 -16.44 29.35
CA ALA A 3 -15.32 -16.92 30.36
C ALA A 3 -16.78 -16.80 29.89
N ALA A 4 -17.12 -15.69 29.21
CA ALA A 4 -18.44 -15.46 28.63
C ALA A 4 -18.80 -16.50 27.54
N THR A 5 -17.84 -16.87 26.69
CA THR A 5 -18.06 -17.91 25.68
C THR A 5 -18.29 -19.28 26.32
N ARG A 6 -17.54 -19.62 27.37
CA ARG A 6 -17.73 -20.87 28.12
C ARG A 6 -19.11 -20.91 28.77
N LEU A 7 -19.54 -19.82 29.40
CA LEU A 7 -20.87 -19.70 30.00
C LEU A 7 -21.98 -19.86 28.95
N ALA A 8 -21.87 -19.17 27.82
CA ALA A 8 -22.84 -19.25 26.73
C ALA A 8 -22.96 -20.68 26.15
N ILE A 9 -21.84 -21.40 26.03
CA ILE A 9 -21.85 -22.81 25.59
C ILE A 9 -22.53 -23.69 26.63
N ILE A 10 -22.22 -23.52 27.92
CA ILE A 10 -22.85 -24.31 29.00
C ILE A 10 -24.36 -24.08 29.01
N VAL A 11 -24.80 -22.82 28.97
CA VAL A 11 -26.22 -22.47 28.93
C VAL A 11 -26.89 -23.02 27.66
N GLY A 12 -26.24 -22.88 26.50
CA GLY A 12 -26.76 -23.39 25.23
C GLY A 12 -26.93 -24.91 25.21
N VAL A 13 -25.95 -25.65 25.74
CA VAL A 13 -26.02 -27.11 25.89
C VAL A 13 -27.15 -27.50 26.85
N PHE A 14 -27.28 -26.80 27.98
CA PHE A 14 -28.32 -27.04 28.97
C PHE A 14 -29.73 -26.81 28.38
N VAL A 15 -29.93 -25.69 27.67
CA VAL A 15 -31.20 -25.38 27.01
C VAL A 15 -31.52 -26.39 25.90
N ALA A 16 -30.54 -26.79 25.08
CA ALA A 16 -30.74 -27.81 24.05
C ALA A 16 -31.12 -29.17 24.64
N THR A 17 -30.51 -29.53 25.77
CA THR A 17 -30.82 -30.77 26.50
C THR A 17 -32.23 -30.73 27.09
N LEU A 18 -32.63 -29.60 27.71
CA LEU A 18 -33.98 -29.41 28.24
C LEU A 18 -35.06 -29.38 27.14
N ALA A 19 -34.78 -28.71 26.02
CA ALA A 19 -35.69 -28.68 24.88
C ALA A 19 -35.86 -30.07 24.25
N GLY A 20 -34.75 -30.82 24.11
CA GLY A 20 -34.80 -32.20 23.68
C GLY A 20 -35.60 -33.07 24.65
N TRP A 21 -35.39 -32.91 25.95
CA TRP A 21 -36.14 -33.62 26.99
C TRP A 21 -37.65 -33.35 26.93
N ALA A 22 -38.05 -32.11 26.65
CA ALA A 22 -39.45 -31.74 26.51
C ALA A 22 -40.15 -32.35 25.28
N ILE A 23 -39.40 -32.69 24.23
CA ILE A 23 -39.96 -33.26 22.99
C ILE A 23 -40.10 -34.79 23.08
N ASP A 24 -39.08 -35.49 23.59
CA ASP A 24 -39.01 -36.96 23.53
C ASP A 24 -38.32 -37.60 24.75
N GLY A 25 -38.44 -36.96 25.92
CA GLY A 25 -37.92 -37.48 27.19
C GLY A 25 -36.41 -37.76 27.17
N TYR A 26 -35.99 -38.93 27.66
CA TYR A 26 -34.57 -39.24 27.78
C TYR A 26 -33.83 -39.36 26.43
N LEU A 27 -34.50 -39.87 25.39
CA LEU A 27 -33.91 -39.96 24.04
C LEU A 27 -33.73 -38.55 23.44
N GLY A 28 -34.74 -37.70 23.57
CA GLY A 28 -34.64 -36.30 23.15
C GLY A 28 -33.58 -35.52 23.92
N ALA A 29 -33.44 -35.75 25.23
CA ALA A 29 -32.39 -35.14 26.05
C ALA A 29 -30.98 -35.56 25.59
N ALA A 30 -30.78 -36.85 25.29
CA ALA A 30 -29.51 -37.36 24.79
C ALA A 30 -29.16 -36.75 23.43
N VAL A 31 -30.13 -36.66 22.51
CA VAL A 31 -29.94 -36.02 21.19
C VAL A 31 -29.65 -34.52 21.36
N GLY A 32 -30.39 -33.83 22.22
CA GLY A 32 -30.18 -32.40 22.52
C GLY A 32 -28.80 -32.11 23.11
N LEU A 33 -28.32 -32.97 24.01
CA LEU A 33 -26.97 -32.89 24.58
C LEU A 33 -25.89 -33.09 23.50
N VAL A 34 -26.03 -34.11 22.64
CA VAL A 34 -25.09 -34.39 21.56
C VAL A 34 -25.04 -33.24 20.56
N ILE A 35 -26.19 -32.72 20.13
CA ILE A 35 -26.26 -31.57 19.21
C ILE A 35 -25.69 -30.31 19.87
N GLY A 36 -26.03 -30.06 21.14
CA GLY A 36 -25.52 -28.93 21.90
C GLY A 36 -23.99 -28.95 22.03
N LEU A 37 -23.42 -30.11 22.37
CA LEU A 37 -21.98 -30.31 22.45
C LEU A 37 -21.32 -30.19 21.07
N ALA A 38 -21.92 -30.76 20.03
CA ALA A 38 -21.41 -30.68 18.66
C ALA A 38 -21.39 -29.23 18.15
N ALA A 39 -22.46 -28.46 18.36
CA ALA A 39 -22.55 -27.08 17.91
C ALA A 39 -21.72 -26.11 18.77
N GLY A 40 -21.59 -26.39 20.07
CA GLY A 40 -20.94 -25.53 21.05
C GLY A 40 -19.43 -25.74 21.18
N VAL A 41 -18.97 -26.99 21.13
CA VAL A 41 -17.59 -27.37 21.48
C VAL A 41 -16.77 -27.80 20.27
N ILE A 42 -17.38 -28.52 19.31
CA ILE A 42 -16.61 -29.06 18.17
C ILE A 42 -16.25 -27.92 17.21
N PRO A 43 -14.94 -27.64 17.01
CA PRO A 43 -14.53 -26.57 16.10
C PRO A 43 -14.71 -27.03 14.65
N TRP A 44 -15.60 -26.38 13.91
CA TRP A 44 -15.70 -26.56 12.47
C TRP A 44 -14.87 -25.50 11.75
N ARG A 45 -13.81 -25.94 11.05
CA ARG A 45 -12.82 -25.04 10.40
C ARG A 45 -12.20 -24.03 11.38
N GLY A 46 -11.86 -24.49 12.58
CA GLY A 46 -11.16 -23.68 13.59
C GLY A 46 -12.05 -22.75 14.43
N GLN A 47 -13.37 -22.76 14.23
CA GLN A 47 -14.34 -21.97 15.00
C GLN A 47 -15.58 -22.81 15.32
N PRO A 48 -16.25 -22.61 16.47
CA PRO A 48 -17.48 -23.33 16.80
C PRO A 48 -18.64 -22.92 15.88
N VAL A 49 -19.65 -23.78 15.70
CA VAL A 49 -20.74 -23.58 14.72
C VAL A 49 -21.53 -22.29 14.98
N TRP A 50 -21.81 -21.96 16.24
CA TRP A 50 -22.49 -20.72 16.61
C TRP A 50 -21.72 -19.47 16.16
N SER A 51 -20.39 -19.55 16.09
CA SER A 51 -19.55 -18.44 15.62
C SER A 51 -19.90 -18.09 14.17
N TRP A 52 -20.01 -19.11 13.32
CA TRP A 52 -20.42 -18.96 11.93
C TRP A 52 -21.83 -18.40 11.78
N LEU A 53 -22.78 -18.84 12.63
CA LEU A 53 -24.14 -18.29 12.65
C LEU A 53 -24.14 -16.81 13.01
N THR A 54 -23.37 -16.40 14.03
CA THR A 54 -23.28 -14.98 14.39
C THR A 54 -22.65 -14.13 13.29
N LEU A 55 -21.62 -14.61 12.59
CA LEU A 55 -21.06 -13.93 11.42
C LEU A 55 -22.07 -13.81 10.28
N TRP A 56 -22.88 -14.85 10.07
CA TRP A 56 -23.95 -14.83 9.08
C TRP A 56 -25.01 -13.78 9.41
N LEU A 57 -25.45 -13.69 10.67
CA LEU A 57 -26.39 -12.66 11.14
C LEU A 57 -25.81 -11.24 11.07
N GLN A 58 -24.52 -11.08 11.40
CA GLN A 58 -23.83 -9.79 11.39
C GLN A 58 -23.54 -9.27 9.97
N ARG A 59 -23.52 -10.16 8.97
CA ARG A 59 -23.17 -9.79 7.58
C ARG A 59 -23.98 -8.61 7.03
N ARG A 60 -25.26 -8.50 7.42
CA ARG A 60 -26.18 -7.45 6.96
C ARG A 60 -26.13 -6.17 7.78
N ARG A 61 -25.41 -6.13 8.91
CA ARG A 61 -25.33 -4.92 9.73
C ARG A 61 -24.48 -3.86 9.02
N PRO A 62 -25.01 -2.66 8.76
CA PRO A 62 -24.20 -1.58 8.19
C PRO A 62 -23.07 -1.23 9.16
N ILE A 63 -21.93 -0.85 8.60
CA ILE A 63 -20.84 -0.27 9.40
C ILE A 63 -20.91 1.24 9.13
N GLU A 64 -21.50 1.96 10.07
CA GLU A 64 -21.62 3.42 10.02
C GLU A 64 -20.36 4.07 10.52
N TRP A 65 -19.99 5.20 9.93
CA TRP A 65 -18.77 5.93 10.28
C TRP A 65 -19.08 7.40 10.42
N THR A 66 -18.52 8.00 11.46
CA THR A 66 -18.57 9.44 11.64
C THR A 66 -17.58 10.12 10.69
N GLU A 67 -17.83 11.37 10.34
CA GLU A 67 -16.89 12.14 9.53
C GLU A 67 -15.72 12.65 10.39
N PRO A 68 -14.48 12.65 9.87
CA PRO A 68 -13.36 13.28 10.55
C PRO A 68 -13.61 14.78 10.71
N ARG A 69 -13.23 15.32 11.86
CA ARG A 69 -13.33 16.75 12.15
C ARG A 69 -11.93 17.35 12.22
N THR A 70 -11.81 18.60 11.76
CA THR A 70 -10.57 19.36 11.91
C THR A 70 -10.51 19.89 13.33
N VAL A 71 -9.46 19.53 14.04
CA VAL A 71 -9.12 20.03 15.37
C VAL A 71 -7.84 20.84 15.25
N ALA A 72 -7.70 21.86 16.09
CA ALA A 72 -6.46 22.62 16.18
C ALA A 72 -5.82 22.42 17.56
N ASN A 73 -4.50 22.24 17.57
CA ASN A 73 -3.68 22.26 18.77
C ASN A 73 -2.41 23.06 18.48
N ASP A 74 -2.04 24.00 19.36
CA ASP A 74 -0.84 24.84 19.23
C ASP A 74 -0.72 25.53 17.85
N ARG A 75 -1.82 26.10 17.36
CA ARG A 75 -1.94 26.77 16.05
C ARG A 75 -1.72 25.86 14.82
N ALA A 76 -1.57 24.56 15.02
CA ALA A 76 -1.51 23.56 13.96
C ALA A 76 -2.80 22.73 13.92
N GLY A 77 -3.41 22.65 12.74
CA GLY A 77 -4.61 21.85 12.49
C GLY A 77 -4.30 20.40 12.14
N GLY A 78 -5.23 19.49 12.44
CA GLY A 78 -5.20 18.11 11.97
C GLY A 78 -6.58 17.46 12.00
N GLY A 79 -6.76 16.39 11.23
CA GLY A 79 -7.96 15.60 11.20
C GLY A 79 -8.00 14.63 12.38
N VAL A 80 -9.12 14.60 13.09
CA VAL A 80 -9.39 13.61 14.13
C VAL A 80 -10.80 13.04 13.92
N ARG A 81 -10.92 11.72 13.98
CA ARG A 81 -12.23 11.04 14.03
C ARG A 81 -12.49 10.58 15.46
N PHE A 82 -13.71 10.77 15.95
CA PHE A 82 -14.19 10.16 17.19
C PHE A 82 -15.33 9.20 16.85
N GLN A 83 -15.20 7.94 17.23
CA GLN A 83 -16.17 6.88 16.98
C GLN A 83 -16.04 5.76 18.00
N ASP A 84 -17.18 5.28 18.53
CA ASP A 84 -17.26 4.15 19.47
C ASP A 84 -16.26 4.30 20.64
N ASP A 85 -16.23 5.48 21.26
CA ASP A 85 -15.30 5.88 22.33
C ASP A 85 -13.81 5.88 21.96
N VAL A 86 -13.48 5.75 20.68
CA VAL A 86 -12.10 5.79 20.17
C VAL A 86 -11.87 7.06 19.36
N ALA A 87 -10.86 7.84 19.75
CA ALA A 87 -10.34 8.94 18.97
C ALA A 87 -9.18 8.47 18.07
N VAL A 88 -9.22 8.83 16.80
CA VAL A 88 -8.25 8.40 15.79
C VAL A 88 -7.62 9.59 15.09
N VAL A 89 -6.30 9.58 14.98
CA VAL A 89 -5.52 10.50 14.12
C VAL A 89 -4.67 9.68 13.16
N ALA A 90 -4.46 10.21 11.96
CA ALA A 90 -3.57 9.60 10.97
C ALA A 90 -2.33 10.47 10.73
N VAL A 91 -1.19 9.83 10.51
CA VAL A 91 0.08 10.47 10.15
C VAL A 91 0.62 9.79 8.90
N GLN A 92 0.81 10.53 7.82
CA GLN A 92 1.43 10.03 6.61
C GLN A 92 2.94 9.97 6.79
N LEU A 93 3.56 8.84 6.44
CA LEU A 93 5.00 8.71 6.33
C LEU A 93 5.42 8.93 4.88
N LEU A 94 6.19 9.99 4.65
CA LEU A 94 6.70 10.37 3.33
C LEU A 94 8.10 9.79 3.07
N GLY A 95 8.82 9.43 4.14
CA GLY A 95 10.15 8.83 4.04
C GLY A 95 11.22 9.82 3.57
N LYS A 96 12.25 9.30 2.94
CA LYS A 96 13.39 10.04 2.38
C LYS A 96 13.19 10.22 0.86
N ALA A 97 13.32 11.45 0.38
CA ALA A 97 13.11 11.77 -1.04
C ALA A 97 14.12 11.04 -1.93
N HIS A 98 13.68 10.54 -3.09
CA HIS A 98 14.53 9.98 -4.14
C HIS A 98 15.56 8.93 -3.67
N THR A 99 15.23 8.19 -2.60
CA THR A 99 16.14 7.17 -2.07
C THR A 99 16.06 5.91 -2.93
N PRO A 100 17.19 5.39 -3.44
CA PRO A 100 17.17 4.23 -4.30
C PRO A 100 16.73 2.95 -3.57
N THR A 101 16.24 2.00 -4.37
CA THR A 101 15.99 0.62 -3.94
C THR A 101 16.87 -0.31 -4.77
N LEU A 102 17.61 -1.19 -4.10
CA LEU A 102 18.42 -2.21 -4.72
C LEU A 102 17.71 -3.56 -4.68
N PHE A 103 17.68 -4.27 -5.80
CA PHE A 103 17.34 -5.69 -5.80
C PHE A 103 18.62 -6.50 -5.62
N THR A 104 18.65 -7.24 -4.53
CA THR A 104 19.75 -8.14 -4.16
C THR A 104 19.31 -9.56 -4.46
N GLY A 105 19.78 -10.12 -5.57
CA GLY A 105 19.34 -11.42 -6.07
C GLY A 105 17.87 -11.42 -6.55
N SER A 106 17.20 -12.57 -6.43
CA SER A 106 15.88 -12.80 -7.02
C SER A 106 14.69 -12.60 -6.06
N THR A 107 14.96 -12.44 -4.76
CA THR A 107 13.92 -12.50 -3.71
C THR A 107 14.00 -11.39 -2.67
N ALA A 108 15.08 -10.61 -2.63
CA ALA A 108 15.28 -9.59 -1.61
C ALA A 108 15.45 -8.21 -2.23
N THR A 109 14.99 -7.21 -1.49
CA THR A 109 15.15 -5.80 -1.84
C THR A 109 15.66 -5.03 -0.63
N PHE A 110 16.53 -4.07 -0.88
CA PHE A 110 17.15 -3.24 0.13
C PHE A 110 16.92 -1.77 -0.21
N THR A 111 16.51 -0.98 0.78
CA THR A 111 16.41 0.47 0.66
C THR A 111 16.67 1.10 2.02
N GLU A 112 17.35 2.24 2.03
CA GLU A 112 17.53 3.05 3.23
C GLU A 112 16.27 3.85 3.60
N ASN A 113 15.26 3.88 2.71
CA ASN A 113 13.96 4.47 2.96
C ASN A 113 13.03 3.42 3.58
N ALA A 114 13.40 2.99 4.78
CA ALA A 114 12.66 2.03 5.59
C ALA A 114 12.68 2.47 7.05
N PHE A 115 11.79 1.91 7.85
CA PHE A 115 11.77 2.12 9.29
C PHE A 115 11.44 0.84 10.02
N ASP A 116 11.93 0.72 11.25
CA ASP A 116 11.59 -0.40 12.12
C ASP A 116 10.29 -0.10 12.87
N ILE A 117 9.31 -0.98 12.72
CA ILE A 117 8.02 -0.86 13.41
C ILE A 117 8.20 -0.99 14.93
N THR A 118 9.22 -1.72 15.40
CA THR A 118 9.48 -1.88 16.83
C THR A 118 9.85 -0.55 17.50
N ASP A 119 10.41 0.41 16.75
CA ASP A 119 10.72 1.76 17.24
C ASP A 119 9.47 2.59 17.56
N LEU A 120 8.29 2.15 17.11
CA LEU A 120 7.01 2.79 17.45
C LEU A 120 6.47 2.35 18.81
N GLN A 121 6.98 1.26 19.38
CA GLN A 121 6.50 0.72 20.66
C GLN A 121 6.57 1.75 21.81
N PRO A 122 7.67 2.51 22.00
CA PRO A 122 7.73 3.53 23.04
C PRO A 122 6.71 4.66 22.82
N LEU A 123 6.34 4.94 21.58
CA LEU A 123 5.37 5.97 21.22
C LEU A 123 3.92 5.59 21.55
N LEU A 124 3.66 4.35 21.95
CA LEU A 124 2.34 3.94 22.45
C LEU A 124 2.06 4.51 23.86
N ARG A 125 3.10 4.91 24.60
CA ARG A 125 2.98 5.58 25.89
C ARG A 125 3.30 7.05 25.71
N GLN A 126 2.36 7.91 26.11
CA GLN A 126 2.44 9.35 25.91
C GLN A 126 2.57 10.06 27.25
N SER A 127 2.96 11.33 27.19
CA SER A 127 3.11 12.18 28.38
C SER A 127 1.81 12.22 29.21
N LEU A 128 1.97 12.35 30.54
CA LEU A 128 0.86 12.46 31.50
C LEU A 128 -0.08 11.24 31.50
N GLY A 129 0.49 10.03 31.39
CA GLY A 129 -0.25 8.78 31.56
C GLY A 129 -1.16 8.39 30.40
N LEU A 130 -1.22 9.17 29.32
CA LEU A 130 -2.04 8.85 28.15
C LEU A 130 -1.45 7.64 27.40
N GLN A 131 -2.30 6.67 27.09
CA GLN A 131 -1.94 5.44 26.39
C GLN A 131 -2.66 5.37 25.05
N VAL A 132 -1.90 5.02 24.02
CA VAL A 132 -2.42 4.64 22.71
C VAL A 132 -2.88 3.18 22.82
N ASP A 133 -4.16 2.94 22.56
CA ASP A 133 -4.73 1.59 22.55
C ASP A 133 -4.08 0.74 21.45
N SER A 134 -3.99 1.31 20.25
CA SER A 134 -3.39 0.64 19.10
C SER A 134 -2.81 1.62 18.07
N LEU A 135 -1.74 1.20 17.42
CA LEU A 135 -1.09 1.92 16.32
C LEU A 135 -0.96 0.99 15.12
N SER A 136 -1.63 1.33 14.01
CA SER A 136 -1.53 0.57 12.76
C SER A 136 -0.58 1.25 11.77
N VAL A 137 0.38 0.49 11.26
CA VAL A 137 1.17 0.83 10.08
C VAL A 137 0.45 0.27 8.85
N VAL A 138 -0.17 1.15 8.06
CA VAL A 138 -0.91 0.78 6.85
C VAL A 138 -0.12 1.22 5.63
N SER A 139 0.42 0.25 4.89
CA SER A 139 1.08 0.47 3.60
C SER A 139 0.18 0.02 2.47
N ALA A 140 -0.25 0.95 1.61
CA ALA A 140 -1.13 0.68 0.48
C ALA A 140 -0.43 1.03 -0.83
N GLY A 141 -0.65 0.23 -1.87
CA GLY A 141 0.07 0.42 -3.12
C GLY A 141 -0.21 -0.64 -4.17
N ALA A 142 0.60 -0.63 -5.22
CA ALA A 142 0.58 -1.64 -6.26
C ALA A 142 1.98 -1.84 -6.84
N ARG A 143 2.24 -3.05 -7.33
CA ARG A 143 3.46 -3.34 -8.10
C ARG A 143 3.48 -2.57 -9.41
N ARG A 144 2.34 -2.51 -10.09
CA ARG A 144 2.19 -1.88 -11.40
C ARG A 144 0.84 -1.19 -11.51
N ARG A 145 0.70 -0.35 -12.52
CA ARG A 145 -0.62 0.11 -12.98
C ARG A 145 -1.52 -1.07 -13.34
N SER A 146 -2.81 -1.00 -13.02
CA SER A 146 -3.79 -2.05 -13.35
C SER A 146 -4.25 -2.03 -14.82
N ILE A 147 -4.12 -0.89 -15.50
CA ILE A 147 -4.60 -0.64 -16.87
C ILE A 147 -3.40 -0.59 -17.84
N GLY A 148 -3.62 -1.01 -19.09
CA GLY A 148 -2.62 -0.95 -20.16
C GLY A 148 -1.74 -2.21 -20.28
N ASP A 149 -1.16 -2.41 -21.46
CA ASP A 149 -0.37 -3.60 -21.76
C ASP A 149 1.06 -3.52 -21.22
N TYR A 150 1.68 -2.33 -21.33
CA TYR A 150 3.07 -2.15 -20.90
C TYR A 150 3.31 -2.42 -19.41
N PRO A 151 2.46 -1.96 -18.47
CA PRO A 151 2.64 -2.25 -17.04
C PRO A 151 2.75 -3.76 -16.73
N ARG A 152 2.02 -4.62 -17.46
CA ARG A 152 2.12 -6.09 -17.31
C ARG A 152 3.46 -6.64 -17.80
N VAL A 153 3.93 -6.12 -18.94
CA VAL A 153 5.26 -6.45 -19.46
C VAL A 153 6.32 -5.98 -18.46
N TYR A 154 6.24 -4.74 -17.99
CA TYR A 154 7.18 -4.15 -17.04
C TYR A 154 7.28 -4.95 -15.73
N ASP A 155 6.16 -5.38 -15.15
CA ASP A 155 6.17 -6.25 -13.96
C ASP A 155 6.86 -7.61 -14.21
N THR A 156 6.79 -8.12 -15.45
CA THR A 156 7.54 -9.33 -15.85
C THR A 156 9.04 -9.05 -15.94
N LEU A 157 9.45 -7.85 -16.40
CA LEU A 157 10.86 -7.44 -16.49
C LEU A 157 11.49 -7.21 -15.10
N ILE A 158 10.69 -6.73 -14.14
CA ILE A 158 11.10 -6.59 -12.73
C ILE A 158 11.31 -7.96 -12.09
N GLY A 159 10.42 -8.91 -12.38
CA GLY A 159 10.51 -10.29 -11.88
C GLY A 159 9.83 -10.47 -10.52
N THR A 160 10.37 -11.37 -9.70
CA THR A 160 9.81 -11.79 -8.41
C THR A 160 10.24 -10.99 -7.16
N PRO A 161 11.26 -10.12 -7.16
CA PRO A 161 11.60 -9.36 -5.94
C PRO A 161 10.42 -8.53 -5.40
N PRO A 162 10.31 -8.36 -4.06
CA PRO A 162 9.38 -7.44 -3.43
C PRO A 162 9.51 -6.01 -3.98
N TYR A 163 8.54 -5.59 -4.78
CA TYR A 163 8.59 -4.33 -5.50
C TYR A 163 7.28 -3.60 -5.35
N ALA A 164 7.33 -2.27 -5.21
CA ALA A 164 6.13 -1.45 -5.24
C ALA A 164 6.37 -0.27 -6.17
N GLY A 165 5.71 -0.26 -7.33
CA GLY A 165 5.73 0.88 -8.24
C GLY A 165 5.05 2.10 -7.62
N GLN A 166 3.98 1.87 -6.86
CA GLN A 166 3.34 2.86 -6.00
C GLN A 166 3.19 2.29 -4.60
N ARG A 167 3.57 3.06 -3.58
CA ARG A 167 3.32 2.73 -2.17
C ARG A 167 3.24 3.99 -1.33
N GLU A 168 2.16 4.12 -0.58
CA GLU A 168 1.98 5.10 0.47
C GLU A 168 1.92 4.39 1.83
N THR A 169 2.47 5.01 2.86
CA THR A 169 2.49 4.45 4.22
C THR A 169 1.91 5.44 5.21
N TRP A 170 1.01 4.95 6.06
CA TRP A 170 0.26 5.74 7.03
C TRP A 170 0.34 5.09 8.41
N LEU A 171 0.48 5.91 9.45
CA LEU A 171 0.28 5.52 10.84
C LEU A 171 -1.12 5.93 11.26
N ILE A 172 -1.93 4.97 11.72
CA ILE A 172 -3.27 5.21 12.27
C ILE A 172 -3.19 4.97 13.77
N VAL A 173 -3.35 6.04 14.54
CA VAL A 173 -3.15 6.05 15.99
C VAL A 173 -4.51 6.15 16.67
N ARG A 174 -4.80 5.23 17.58
CA ARG A 174 -6.11 5.10 18.22
C ARG A 174 -5.99 5.22 19.73
N ILE A 175 -6.84 6.05 20.31
CA ILE A 175 -6.88 6.32 21.75
C ILE A 175 -8.30 6.05 22.23
N SER A 176 -8.44 5.10 23.16
CA SER A 176 -9.69 4.83 23.87
C SER A 176 -9.94 5.93 24.90
N ALA A 177 -11.09 6.60 24.82
CA ALA A 177 -11.45 7.67 25.75
C ALA A 177 -11.72 7.13 27.16
N LEU A 178 -12.36 5.95 27.26
CA LEU A 178 -12.71 5.34 28.54
C LEU A 178 -11.47 4.85 29.29
N ASP A 179 -10.57 4.14 28.62
CA ASP A 179 -9.33 3.62 29.24
C ASP A 179 -8.37 4.75 29.65
N ASN A 180 -8.54 5.94 29.06
CA ASN A 180 -7.72 7.12 29.33
C ASN A 180 -8.46 8.21 30.14
N ALA A 181 -9.58 7.90 30.79
CA ALA A 181 -10.40 8.90 31.46
C ALA A 181 -9.60 9.80 32.44
N GLU A 182 -8.73 9.19 33.26
CA GLU A 182 -7.88 9.93 34.21
C GLU A 182 -6.84 10.83 33.51
N ALA A 183 -6.23 10.35 32.41
CA ALA A 183 -5.26 11.12 31.65
C ALA A 183 -5.90 12.26 30.83
N LEU A 184 -7.19 12.12 30.51
CA LEU A 184 -7.97 13.08 29.72
C LEU A 184 -8.66 14.13 30.58
N GLN A 185 -8.86 13.90 31.88
CA GLN A 185 -9.61 14.79 32.78
C GLN A 185 -9.08 16.25 32.79
N TRP A 186 -7.77 16.43 32.63
CA TRP A 186 -7.10 17.75 32.66
C TRP A 186 -6.86 18.34 31.27
N ARG A 187 -7.40 17.72 30.20
CA ARG A 187 -7.20 18.16 28.81
C ARG A 187 -8.48 18.76 28.25
N THR A 188 -8.34 19.73 27.35
CA THR A 188 -9.48 20.46 26.74
C THR A 188 -10.48 19.54 26.05
N SER A 189 -9.99 18.55 25.30
CA SER A 189 -10.83 17.54 24.66
C SER A 189 -10.02 16.29 24.30
N VAL A 190 -10.72 15.18 24.09
CA VAL A 190 -10.12 13.96 23.53
C VAL A 190 -9.52 14.24 22.15
N GLY A 191 -10.22 15.03 21.31
CA GLY A 191 -9.74 15.37 19.96
C GLY A 191 -8.40 16.10 19.97
N THR A 192 -8.25 17.13 20.81
CA THR A 192 -7.00 17.88 20.97
C THR A 192 -5.88 17.01 21.53
N ALA A 193 -6.21 16.12 22.49
CA ALA A 193 -5.26 15.18 23.06
C ALA A 193 -4.72 14.19 22.01
N THR A 194 -5.60 13.65 21.18
CA THR A 194 -5.25 12.74 20.08
C THR A 194 -4.43 13.44 19.01
N LEU A 195 -4.79 14.68 18.64
CA LEU A 195 -3.99 15.48 17.71
C LEU A 195 -2.57 15.72 18.24
N ALA A 196 -2.43 16.06 19.53
CA ALA A 196 -1.13 16.26 20.16
C ALA A 196 -0.26 14.98 20.13
N VAL A 197 -0.87 13.79 20.25
CA VAL A 197 -0.16 12.52 20.05
C VAL A 197 0.34 12.38 18.61
N GLY A 198 -0.51 12.66 17.62
CA GLY A 198 -0.12 12.65 16.21
C GLY A 198 1.04 13.62 15.91
N GLN A 199 1.02 14.82 16.50
CA GLN A 199 2.09 15.80 16.40
C GLN A 199 3.41 15.32 17.02
N ARG A 200 3.36 14.66 18.18
CA ARG A 200 4.55 14.08 18.83
C ARG A 200 5.13 12.91 18.04
N ILE A 201 4.28 12.01 17.52
CA ILE A 201 4.73 10.92 16.65
C ILE A 201 5.36 11.49 15.39
N ASN A 202 4.75 12.50 14.77
CA ASN A 202 5.33 13.20 13.63
C ASN A 202 6.71 13.79 13.96
N ALA A 203 6.87 14.45 15.11
CA ALA A 203 8.16 14.97 15.56
C ALA A 203 9.19 13.86 15.80
N ALA A 204 8.80 12.74 16.40
CA ALA A 204 9.67 11.58 16.63
C ALA A 204 10.15 10.96 15.31
N MET A 205 9.26 10.80 14.31
CA MET A 205 9.64 10.31 12.98
C MET A 205 10.65 11.25 12.31
N ARG A 206 10.46 12.57 12.43
CA ARG A 206 11.40 13.56 11.89
C ARG A 206 12.77 13.51 12.59
N GLN A 207 12.82 13.25 13.90
CA GLN A 207 14.07 13.05 14.63
C GLN A 207 14.84 11.81 14.12
N GLN A 208 14.13 10.78 13.64
CA GLN A 208 14.72 9.61 12.99
C GLN A 208 15.05 9.84 11.50
N GLY A 209 14.91 11.07 10.99
CA GLY A 209 15.18 11.41 9.58
C GLY A 209 14.09 10.96 8.61
N ILE A 210 12.90 10.59 9.10
CA ILE A 210 11.75 10.20 8.29
C ILE A 210 10.82 11.41 8.17
N ARG A 211 10.59 11.90 6.95
CA ARG A 211 9.60 12.97 6.73
C ARG A 211 8.20 12.40 6.96
N ALA A 212 7.39 13.14 7.71
CA ALA A 212 6.02 12.77 8.03
C ALA A 212 5.12 14.00 8.08
N LYS A 213 3.80 13.78 7.95
CA LYS A 213 2.78 14.82 7.96
C LYS A 213 1.54 14.32 8.71
N VAL A 214 1.03 15.11 9.66
CA VAL A 214 -0.27 14.83 10.29
C VAL A 214 -1.39 15.05 9.26
N ALA A 215 -2.26 14.06 9.11
CA ALA A 215 -3.34 14.09 8.14
C ALA A 215 -4.37 15.18 8.48
N THR A 216 -4.90 15.87 7.47
CA THR A 216 -6.11 16.67 7.61
C THR A 216 -7.36 15.77 7.58
N ALA A 217 -8.53 16.32 7.92
CA ALA A 217 -9.80 15.59 7.81
C ALA A 217 -10.03 15.11 6.36
N THR A 218 -9.70 15.93 5.36
CA THR A 218 -9.79 15.58 3.94
C THR A 218 -8.80 14.48 3.56
N ASP A 219 -7.56 14.54 4.07
CA ASP A 219 -6.56 13.49 3.83
C ASP A 219 -7.05 12.13 4.36
N MET A 220 -7.69 12.09 5.54
CA MET A 220 -8.27 10.86 6.10
C MET A 220 -9.38 10.29 5.20
N VAL A 221 -10.27 11.13 4.68
CA VAL A 221 -11.34 10.68 3.77
C VAL A 221 -10.77 10.15 2.46
N GLU A 222 -9.78 10.82 1.89
CA GLU A 222 -9.12 10.40 0.65
C GLU A 222 -8.33 9.10 0.83
N LEU A 223 -7.63 8.94 1.96
CA LEU A 223 -6.99 7.68 2.34
C LEU A 223 -8.01 6.54 2.38
N GLU A 224 -9.11 6.71 3.10
CA GLU A 224 -10.14 5.67 3.22
C GLU A 224 -10.77 5.31 1.88
N ARG A 225 -10.98 6.31 1.01
CA ARG A 225 -11.44 6.09 -0.36
C ARG A 225 -10.49 5.17 -1.11
N ARG A 226 -9.17 5.37 -1.02
CA ARG A 226 -8.14 4.53 -1.65
C ARG A 226 -8.07 3.12 -1.06
N LEU A 227 -8.24 3.01 0.26
CA LEU A 227 -8.27 1.73 0.98
C LEU A 227 -9.55 0.92 0.74
N GLY A 228 -10.54 1.47 0.02
CA GLY A 228 -11.75 0.77 -0.38
C GLY A 228 -12.96 1.03 0.51
N ARG A 229 -13.17 2.28 0.96
CA ARG A 229 -14.35 2.71 1.74
C ARG A 229 -15.67 2.19 1.16
N SER A 230 -15.84 2.24 -0.16
CA SER A 230 -17.07 1.79 -0.85
C SER A 230 -17.36 0.30 -0.68
N ALA A 231 -16.32 -0.52 -0.44
CA ALA A 231 -16.45 -1.94 -0.21
C ALA A 231 -17.24 -2.24 1.09
N LEU A 232 -17.24 -1.33 2.06
CA LEU A 232 -17.90 -1.54 3.35
C LEU A 232 -19.43 -1.53 3.26
N GLN A 233 -20.03 -1.10 2.14
CA GLN A 233 -21.47 -1.15 1.92
C GLN A 233 -22.00 -2.59 1.92
N VAL A 234 -23.17 -2.82 2.53
CA VAL A 234 -23.73 -4.18 2.76
C VAL A 234 -23.90 -4.96 1.45
N MET A 235 -24.35 -4.29 0.38
CA MET A 235 -24.55 -4.89 -0.95
C MET A 235 -23.26 -5.42 -1.59
N ASN A 236 -22.11 -4.88 -1.21
CA ASN A 236 -20.80 -5.24 -1.77
C ASN A 236 -20.15 -6.44 -1.05
N ARG A 237 -20.71 -6.89 0.07
CA ARG A 237 -20.11 -7.92 0.93
C ARG A 237 -20.41 -9.33 0.44
N ARG A 238 -19.36 -10.11 0.18
CA ARG A 238 -19.45 -11.56 0.04
C ARG A 238 -18.79 -12.25 1.23
N TRP A 239 -18.98 -13.56 1.30
CA TRP A 239 -18.42 -14.36 2.39
C TRP A 239 -16.89 -14.40 2.36
N ARG A 240 -16.29 -14.49 1.17
CA ARG A 240 -14.83 -14.64 1.01
C ARG A 240 -14.12 -13.40 0.50
N SER A 241 -14.85 -12.38 0.06
CA SER A 241 -14.30 -11.15 -0.50
C SER A 241 -15.33 -10.02 -0.45
N VAL A 242 -14.91 -8.80 -0.77
CA VAL A 242 -15.79 -7.64 -0.85
C VAL A 242 -15.54 -6.91 -2.18
N ARG A 243 -16.59 -6.38 -2.80
CA ARG A 243 -16.49 -5.61 -4.05
C ARG A 243 -16.19 -4.14 -3.72
N GLY A 244 -15.07 -3.60 -4.18
CA GLY A 244 -14.81 -2.16 -4.19
C GLY A 244 -14.89 -1.59 -5.60
N ASP A 245 -14.66 -0.28 -5.72
CA ASP A 245 -14.73 0.43 -7.02
C ASP A 245 -13.65 -0.06 -8.00
N GLY A 246 -12.46 -0.40 -7.47
CA GLY A 246 -11.30 -0.84 -8.24
C GLY A 246 -11.13 -2.36 -8.38
N GLY A 247 -12.10 -3.17 -7.95
CA GLY A 247 -12.03 -4.63 -8.03
C GLY A 247 -12.48 -5.35 -6.76
N TRP A 248 -12.12 -6.61 -6.63
CA TRP A 248 -12.39 -7.43 -5.44
C TRP A 248 -11.27 -7.27 -4.42
N LEU A 249 -11.65 -6.99 -3.18
CA LEU A 249 -10.77 -6.93 -2.02
C LEU A 249 -10.95 -8.21 -1.21
N THR A 250 -9.85 -8.91 -0.96
CA THR A 250 -9.82 -10.07 -0.08
C THR A 250 -8.73 -9.87 0.96
N THR A 251 -9.12 -9.87 2.24
CA THR A 251 -8.22 -9.72 3.38
C THR A 251 -7.87 -11.09 3.95
N TYR A 252 -6.58 -11.28 4.14
CA TYR A 252 -5.94 -12.40 4.80
C TYR A 252 -5.20 -11.90 6.04
N TRP A 253 -4.83 -12.81 6.93
CA TRP A 253 -4.06 -12.48 8.13
C TRP A 253 -2.83 -13.38 8.27
N TYR A 254 -1.81 -12.88 8.97
CA TYR A 254 -0.57 -13.61 9.26
C TYR A 254 -0.63 -14.22 10.66
N ARG A 255 -0.16 -15.47 10.79
CA ARG A 255 0.08 -16.03 12.13
C ARG A 255 1.14 -15.21 12.84
N PRO A 256 1.11 -15.07 14.17
CA PRO A 256 2.12 -14.29 14.89
C PRO A 256 3.57 -14.71 14.60
N GLY A 257 3.84 -16.01 14.45
CA GLY A 257 5.17 -16.52 14.10
C GLY A 257 5.63 -16.19 12.68
N ASP A 258 4.71 -15.78 11.79
CA ASP A 258 5.00 -15.41 10.41
C ASP A 258 5.17 -13.88 10.23
N ILE A 259 5.00 -13.08 11.29
CA ILE A 259 5.19 -11.61 11.26
C ILE A 259 6.68 -11.29 11.33
N THR A 260 7.34 -11.35 10.17
CA THR A 260 8.77 -11.07 9.98
C THR A 260 8.97 -10.20 8.74
N THR A 261 10.07 -9.43 8.68
CA THR A 261 10.36 -8.53 7.56
C THR A 261 10.31 -9.26 6.21
N ASP A 262 10.94 -10.43 6.10
CA ASP A 262 10.99 -11.18 4.83
C ASP A 262 9.61 -11.66 4.38
N ARG A 263 8.79 -12.19 5.30
CA ARG A 263 7.44 -12.69 4.98
C ARG A 263 6.47 -11.55 4.64
N LEU A 264 6.61 -10.41 5.29
CA LEU A 264 5.84 -9.22 4.98
C LEU A 264 6.28 -8.60 3.65
N ALA A 265 7.56 -8.65 3.31
CA ALA A 265 8.07 -8.21 2.01
C ALA A 265 7.52 -9.09 0.87
N GLN A 266 7.38 -10.41 1.07
CA GLN A 266 6.77 -11.33 0.08
C GLN A 266 5.35 -10.94 -0.34
N ALA A 267 4.59 -10.18 0.47
CA ALA A 267 3.32 -9.64 0.02
C ALA A 267 3.49 -8.85 -1.28
N TRP A 268 4.52 -8.01 -1.34
CA TRP A 268 4.85 -7.14 -2.44
C TRP A 268 5.44 -7.86 -3.66
N SER A 269 5.67 -9.18 -3.61
CA SER A 269 5.95 -9.99 -4.81
C SER A 269 4.68 -10.49 -5.52
N THR A 270 3.52 -10.35 -4.88
CA THR A 270 2.24 -10.83 -5.43
C THR A 270 1.80 -9.95 -6.60
N ARG A 271 1.55 -10.56 -7.76
CA ARG A 271 1.01 -9.88 -8.95
C ARG A 271 -0.48 -9.58 -8.80
N ALA A 272 -0.78 -8.50 -8.10
CA ALA A 272 -2.13 -8.01 -7.85
C ALA A 272 -2.33 -6.57 -8.34
N ASP A 273 -3.59 -6.16 -8.52
CA ASP A 273 -3.94 -4.79 -8.95
C ASP A 273 -3.83 -3.78 -7.78
N GLY A 274 -3.62 -4.27 -6.56
CA GLY A 274 -3.36 -3.47 -5.38
C GLY A 274 -3.12 -4.34 -4.15
N ILE A 275 -2.35 -3.80 -3.21
CA ILE A 275 -1.95 -4.44 -1.97
C ILE A 275 -2.14 -3.42 -0.85
N ILE A 276 -2.75 -3.86 0.26
CA ILE A 276 -2.81 -3.11 1.50
C ILE A 276 -2.28 -4.03 2.60
N GLN A 277 -1.18 -3.63 3.22
CA GLN A 277 -0.58 -4.32 4.35
C GLN A 277 -0.83 -3.47 5.59
N ASN A 278 -1.40 -4.07 6.63
CA ASN A 278 -1.69 -3.40 7.89
C ASN A 278 -1.08 -4.20 9.03
N ILE A 279 -0.17 -3.55 9.77
CA ILE A 279 0.50 -4.12 10.94
C ILE A 279 0.08 -3.29 12.14
N THR A 280 -0.65 -3.88 13.07
CA THR A 280 -1.20 -3.17 14.23
C THR A 280 -0.44 -3.58 15.48
N LEU A 281 0.19 -2.60 16.14
CA LEU A 281 0.84 -2.72 17.44
C LEU A 281 -0.14 -2.34 18.56
N PHE A 282 -0.02 -3.02 19.70
CA PHE A 282 -0.80 -2.77 20.90
C PHE A 282 0.11 -2.38 22.07
N GLY A 283 -0.45 -1.68 23.06
CA GLY A 283 0.29 -1.16 24.23
C GLY A 283 1.00 -2.24 25.07
N ASP A 284 0.59 -3.51 24.95
CA ASP A 284 1.17 -4.68 25.61
C ASP A 284 2.39 -5.29 24.88
N GLY A 285 2.80 -4.71 23.75
CA GLY A 285 3.92 -5.19 22.93
C GLY A 285 3.55 -6.36 22.01
N THR A 286 2.26 -6.66 21.87
CA THR A 286 1.77 -7.61 20.88
C THR A 286 1.43 -6.91 19.57
N ALA A 287 1.41 -7.67 18.48
CA ALA A 287 1.09 -7.20 17.16
C ALA A 287 0.18 -8.17 16.41
N THR A 288 -0.54 -7.64 15.42
CA THR A 288 -1.24 -8.41 14.38
C THR A 288 -0.87 -7.86 13.02
N ALA A 289 -0.95 -8.70 11.98
CA ALA A 289 -0.74 -8.27 10.62
C ALA A 289 -1.80 -8.85 9.67
N THR A 290 -2.29 -8.01 8.76
CA THR A 290 -3.25 -8.39 7.72
C THR A 290 -2.78 -7.92 6.35
N LEU A 291 -3.16 -8.68 5.33
CA LEU A 291 -2.89 -8.38 3.92
C LEU A 291 -4.21 -8.37 3.15
N THR A 292 -4.60 -7.22 2.63
CA THR A 292 -5.70 -7.11 1.66
C THR A 292 -5.14 -7.07 0.25
N VAL A 293 -5.57 -8.03 -0.57
CA VAL A 293 -5.18 -8.12 -1.99
C VAL A 293 -6.36 -7.64 -2.84
N ARG A 294 -6.08 -6.74 -3.78
CA ARG A 294 -7.05 -6.26 -4.78
C ARG A 294 -6.82 -6.94 -6.13
N THR A 295 -7.86 -7.56 -6.66
CA THR A 295 -7.82 -8.28 -7.95
C THR A 295 -9.07 -8.01 -8.78
N ALA A 296 -8.95 -8.07 -10.10
CA ALA A 296 -10.09 -7.94 -11.02
C ALA A 296 -11.21 -8.98 -10.79
N GLN A 297 -10.86 -10.19 -10.32
CA GLN A 297 -11.79 -11.27 -9.98
C GLN A 297 -11.51 -11.81 -8.57
N PRO A 298 -12.49 -12.40 -7.87
CA PRO A 298 -12.26 -12.98 -6.55
C PRO A 298 -11.21 -14.09 -6.63
N PRO A 299 -10.19 -14.10 -5.76
CA PRO A 299 -9.16 -15.13 -5.78
C PRO A 299 -9.76 -16.51 -5.46
N THR A 300 -9.38 -17.53 -6.23
CA THR A 300 -9.82 -18.92 -6.05
C THR A 300 -8.97 -19.67 -5.01
N ALA A 301 -7.72 -19.24 -4.82
CA ALA A 301 -6.77 -19.80 -3.86
C ALA A 301 -6.11 -18.69 -3.03
N VAL A 302 -5.50 -19.08 -1.91
CA VAL A 302 -4.74 -18.15 -1.06
C VAL A 302 -3.39 -17.84 -1.73
N PRO A 303 -2.92 -16.57 -1.73
CA PRO A 303 -1.67 -16.19 -2.40
C PRO A 303 -0.41 -16.89 -1.85
N SER A 304 -0.42 -17.27 -0.56
CA SER A 304 0.71 -17.88 0.13
C SER A 304 0.23 -18.77 1.28
N MET A 305 0.98 -19.81 1.62
CA MET A 305 0.67 -20.69 2.75
C MET A 305 0.83 -20.01 4.12
N THR A 306 1.53 -18.88 4.18
CA THR A 306 1.67 -18.05 5.40
C THR A 306 0.40 -17.27 5.74
N LEU A 307 -0.49 -17.11 4.77
CA LEU A 307 -1.70 -16.32 4.88
C LEU A 307 -2.89 -17.20 5.25
N GLN A 308 -3.73 -16.70 6.15
CA GLN A 308 -4.97 -17.34 6.53
C GLN A 308 -6.18 -16.52 6.09
N THR A 309 -7.24 -17.20 5.69
CA THR A 309 -8.48 -16.57 5.22
C THR A 309 -9.36 -16.09 6.38
N LEU A 310 -10.12 -15.00 6.17
CA LEU A 310 -11.11 -14.47 7.12
C LEU A 310 -12.54 -14.55 6.56
N PRO A 311 -13.09 -15.75 6.32
CA PRO A 311 -14.43 -15.88 5.74
C PRO A 311 -15.50 -15.31 6.69
N GLY A 312 -16.43 -14.52 6.15
CA GLY A 312 -17.50 -13.84 6.88
C GLY A 312 -17.11 -12.49 7.47
N GLU A 313 -15.82 -12.22 7.65
CA GLU A 313 -15.31 -11.03 8.34
C GLU A 313 -14.58 -10.05 7.43
N GLN A 314 -14.66 -10.24 6.10
CA GLN A 314 -13.91 -9.46 5.12
C GLN A 314 -14.18 -7.95 5.20
N ALA A 315 -15.44 -7.54 5.44
CA ALA A 315 -15.78 -6.13 5.59
C ALA A 315 -15.15 -5.51 6.84
N SER A 316 -15.22 -6.20 7.98
CA SER A 316 -14.55 -5.80 9.22
C SER A 316 -13.03 -5.78 9.03
N ALA A 317 -12.47 -6.75 8.33
CA ALA A 317 -11.03 -6.81 8.08
C ALA A 317 -10.54 -5.65 7.20
N ILE A 318 -11.32 -5.23 6.20
CA ILE A 318 -11.04 -4.03 5.41
C ILE A 318 -11.19 -2.77 6.27
N SER A 319 -12.20 -2.73 7.16
CA SER A 319 -12.43 -1.58 8.03
C SER A 319 -11.31 -1.39 9.06
N ALA A 320 -10.57 -2.44 9.43
CA ALA A 320 -9.38 -2.36 10.28
C ALA A 320 -8.24 -1.53 9.64
N ASN A 321 -8.21 -1.40 8.30
CA ASN A 321 -7.24 -0.56 7.59
C ASN A 321 -7.61 0.93 7.65
N MET A 322 -8.84 1.27 8.04
CA MET A 322 -9.37 2.63 7.99
C MET A 322 -9.10 3.41 9.29
N CYS A 323 -9.40 4.71 9.27
CA CYS A 323 -9.15 5.61 10.40
C CYS A 323 -10.30 5.59 11.44
N GLY A 324 -10.68 4.40 11.91
CA GLY A 324 -11.73 4.19 12.92
C GLY A 324 -11.30 3.13 13.93
N PRO A 325 -12.17 2.70 14.86
CA PRO A 325 -11.82 1.72 15.89
C PRO A 325 -11.36 0.38 15.28
N VAL A 326 -10.47 -0.34 16.00
CA VAL A 326 -10.04 -1.67 15.57
C VAL A 326 -11.20 -2.65 15.74
N PRO A 327 -11.71 -3.27 14.67
CA PRO A 327 -12.78 -4.25 14.80
C PRO A 327 -12.25 -5.53 15.42
N ALA A 328 -13.08 -6.18 16.24
CA ALA A 328 -12.79 -7.51 16.76
C ALA A 328 -12.94 -8.55 15.63
N LEU A 329 -11.82 -9.05 15.12
CA LEU A 329 -11.76 -10.10 14.09
C LEU A 329 -11.54 -11.46 14.76
N ARG A 330 -12.42 -12.42 14.49
CA ARG A 330 -12.36 -13.75 15.10
C ARG A 330 -11.24 -14.58 14.46
N GLY A 331 -10.55 -15.35 15.30
CA GLY A 331 -9.48 -16.24 14.86
C GLY A 331 -8.13 -15.56 14.60
N ILE A 332 -8.07 -14.22 14.56
CA ILE A 332 -6.79 -13.51 14.59
C ILE A 332 -6.24 -13.56 16.01
N SER A 333 -5.05 -14.14 16.16
CA SER A 333 -4.28 -14.08 17.40
C SER A 333 -3.27 -12.94 17.34
N ARG A 334 -3.12 -12.22 18.46
CA ARG A 334 -2.00 -11.31 18.69
C ARG A 334 -0.79 -12.13 19.15
N GLY A 335 0.41 -11.67 18.81
CA GLY A 335 1.62 -12.22 19.42
C GLY A 335 2.73 -11.19 19.47
N ARG A 336 3.77 -11.47 20.27
CA ARG A 336 4.91 -10.57 20.40
C ARG A 336 5.76 -10.59 19.13
N LEU A 337 6.36 -9.45 18.81
CA LEU A 337 7.36 -9.36 17.76
C LEU A 337 8.65 -10.03 18.25
N ASN A 338 9.26 -10.86 17.39
CA ASN A 338 10.43 -11.68 17.73
C ASN A 338 11.77 -11.01 17.33
N GLY A 339 11.76 -9.74 16.98
CA GLY A 339 12.93 -9.01 16.49
C GLY A 339 12.54 -7.73 15.76
N PRO A 340 13.53 -7.03 15.18
CA PRO A 340 13.30 -5.84 14.37
C PRO A 340 12.37 -6.16 13.20
N LEU A 341 11.41 -5.26 12.95
CA LEU A 341 10.43 -5.41 11.88
C LEU A 341 10.55 -4.22 10.93
N VAL A 342 11.57 -4.26 10.10
CA VAL A 342 11.88 -3.22 9.11
C VAL A 342 10.90 -3.31 7.94
N VAL A 343 10.22 -2.20 7.65
CA VAL A 343 9.34 -2.07 6.49
C VAL A 343 9.74 -0.88 5.62
N PRO A 344 9.85 -1.05 4.30
CA PRO A 344 10.11 0.05 3.39
C PRO A 344 8.96 1.08 3.34
N ILE A 345 9.30 2.37 3.23
CA ILE A 345 8.39 3.50 3.05
C ILE A 345 8.43 3.95 1.59
N GLY A 346 7.29 4.36 1.04
CA GLY A 346 7.25 4.98 -0.28
C GLY A 346 7.49 3.99 -1.44
N PRO A 347 7.40 4.45 -2.70
CA PRO A 347 7.61 3.59 -3.86
C PRO A 347 9.08 3.12 -3.99
N SER A 348 9.27 1.94 -4.60
CA SER A 348 10.60 1.44 -4.97
C SER A 348 11.20 2.20 -6.16
N GLY A 349 10.35 2.84 -6.98
CA GLY A 349 10.75 3.64 -8.12
C GLY A 349 10.90 2.87 -9.44
N VAL A 350 11.50 3.48 -10.44
CA VAL A 350 11.69 2.86 -11.76
C VAL A 350 13.02 2.15 -11.87
N LEU A 351 13.01 0.98 -12.51
CA LEU A 351 14.23 0.25 -12.82
C LEU A 351 15.09 1.06 -13.80
N LEU A 352 16.30 1.42 -13.38
CA LEU A 352 17.27 2.09 -14.23
C LEU A 352 18.20 1.08 -14.88
N GLY A 353 18.76 0.15 -14.10
CA GLY A 353 19.69 -0.85 -14.61
C GLY A 353 20.47 -1.54 -13.50
N LYS A 354 21.65 -2.06 -13.82
CA LYS A 354 22.53 -2.75 -12.88
C LYS A 354 23.58 -1.80 -12.30
N VAL A 355 23.91 -2.02 -11.03
CA VAL A 355 25.01 -1.37 -10.32
C VAL A 355 26.01 -2.44 -9.85
N GLY A 356 27.10 -2.01 -9.20
CA GLY A 356 28.14 -2.90 -8.69
C GLY A 356 27.60 -4.13 -7.94
N GLY A 357 28.23 -5.29 -8.17
CA GLY A 357 27.80 -6.57 -7.60
C GLY A 357 26.62 -7.23 -8.32
N GLY A 358 26.17 -6.69 -9.46
CA GLY A 358 25.08 -7.26 -10.27
C GLY A 358 23.68 -6.94 -9.72
N ASN A 359 23.59 -6.11 -8.68
CA ASN A 359 22.31 -5.65 -8.12
C ASN A 359 21.60 -4.73 -9.10
N ARG A 360 20.27 -4.74 -9.10
CA ARG A 360 19.47 -3.85 -9.94
C ARG A 360 19.04 -2.62 -9.15
N LEU A 361 19.29 -1.43 -9.68
CA LEU A 361 18.95 -0.15 -9.07
C LEU A 361 17.59 0.34 -9.59
N LEU A 362 16.72 0.64 -8.65
CA LEU A 362 15.45 1.33 -8.88
C LEU A 362 15.47 2.67 -8.18
N LEU A 363 14.87 3.68 -8.81
CA LEU A 363 14.89 5.05 -8.30
C LEU A 363 13.50 5.70 -8.40
N PRO A 364 12.90 6.17 -7.29
CA PRO A 364 11.70 6.97 -7.35
C PRO A 364 12.03 8.37 -7.87
N LEU A 365 11.38 8.76 -8.98
CA LEU A 365 11.57 10.05 -9.63
C LEU A 365 10.56 11.10 -9.15
N ASP A 366 9.49 10.67 -8.51
CA ASP A 366 8.50 11.49 -7.83
C ASP A 366 8.77 11.56 -6.32
N ASP A 367 8.20 12.57 -5.67
CA ASP A 367 8.17 12.68 -4.21
C ASP A 367 6.77 13.12 -3.77
N PRO A 368 6.08 12.40 -2.86
CA PRO A 368 4.75 12.80 -2.41
C PRO A 368 4.76 14.03 -1.47
N GLY A 369 5.92 14.39 -0.92
CA GLY A 369 6.05 15.48 0.05
C GLY A 369 6.39 16.84 -0.56
N GLU A 370 7.27 16.86 -1.55
CA GLU A 370 7.84 18.05 -2.15
C GLU A 370 7.79 18.00 -3.67
N PHE A 371 7.93 19.17 -4.30
CA PHE A 371 8.03 19.24 -5.76
C PHE A 371 9.36 18.66 -6.25
N SER A 372 9.27 17.69 -7.15
CA SER A 372 10.42 16.98 -7.69
C SER A 372 10.85 17.54 -9.05
N ARG A 373 12.13 17.89 -9.17
CA ARG A 373 12.78 18.25 -10.44
C ARG A 373 13.76 17.17 -10.83
N VAL A 374 13.50 16.52 -11.96
CA VAL A 374 14.38 15.52 -12.53
C VAL A 374 14.93 16.05 -13.84
N HIS A 375 16.22 15.88 -14.06
CA HIS A 375 16.85 16.15 -15.34
C HIS A 375 17.47 14.87 -15.90
N ILE A 376 17.14 14.57 -17.15
CA ILE A 376 17.68 13.44 -17.91
C ILE A 376 18.47 14.03 -19.08
N ALA A 377 19.79 14.04 -18.96
CA ALA A 377 20.75 14.36 -20.01
C ALA A 377 21.17 13.04 -20.67
N ALA A 378 20.40 12.58 -21.64
CA ALA A 378 20.62 11.30 -22.31
C ALA A 378 20.00 11.31 -23.70
N GLU A 379 20.48 10.41 -24.56
CA GLU A 379 19.88 10.14 -25.84
C GLU A 379 18.39 9.79 -25.72
N ASP A 380 17.65 10.11 -26.78
CA ASP A 380 16.21 9.91 -26.89
C ASP A 380 15.77 8.49 -26.51
N ALA A 381 16.56 7.50 -26.90
CA ALA A 381 16.29 6.10 -26.62
C ALA A 381 16.24 5.80 -25.12
N LEU A 382 17.20 6.32 -24.35
CA LEU A 382 17.26 6.10 -22.90
C LEU A 382 16.20 6.92 -22.17
N ALA A 383 16.03 8.19 -22.56
CA ALA A 383 15.01 9.06 -21.97
C ALA A 383 13.60 8.47 -22.14
N LYS A 384 13.27 8.00 -23.35
CA LYS A 384 11.98 7.35 -23.63
C LYS A 384 11.80 6.12 -22.74
N ARG A 385 12.80 5.23 -22.63
CA ARG A 385 12.72 4.02 -21.77
C ARG A 385 12.39 4.36 -20.33
N ILE A 386 13.07 5.35 -19.73
CA ILE A 386 12.80 5.81 -18.35
C ILE A 386 11.34 6.29 -18.24
N VAL A 387 10.87 7.08 -19.21
CA VAL A 387 9.49 7.60 -19.25
C VAL A 387 8.46 6.47 -19.38
N VAL A 388 8.70 5.45 -20.21
CA VAL A 388 7.77 4.31 -20.32
C VAL A 388 7.71 3.53 -18.99
N ARG A 389 8.86 3.30 -18.36
CA ARG A 389 8.97 2.60 -17.07
C ARG A 389 8.23 3.33 -15.95
N LEU A 390 8.23 4.66 -15.94
CA LEU A 390 7.42 5.45 -15.01
C LEU A 390 5.93 5.16 -15.15
N ALA A 391 5.41 5.13 -16.38
CA ALA A 391 4.02 4.76 -16.62
C ALA A 391 3.75 3.30 -16.20
N GLY A 392 4.72 2.40 -16.43
CA GLY A 392 4.68 1.01 -15.94
C GLY A 392 4.59 0.89 -14.43
N ALA A 393 5.34 1.70 -13.69
CA ALA A 393 5.35 1.75 -12.23
C ALA A 393 4.04 2.31 -11.65
N GLY A 394 3.33 3.16 -12.40
CA GLY A 394 1.99 3.62 -12.04
C GLY A 394 1.69 5.08 -12.39
N GLU A 395 2.68 5.84 -12.85
CA GLU A 395 2.54 7.27 -13.09
C GLU A 395 1.61 7.61 -14.26
N ARG A 396 1.02 8.81 -14.21
CA ARG A 396 0.24 9.42 -15.29
C ARG A 396 1.04 10.57 -15.86
N ILE A 397 1.45 10.43 -17.11
CA ILE A 397 2.46 11.31 -17.71
C ILE A 397 1.81 12.19 -18.78
N THR A 398 2.07 13.49 -18.73
CA THR A 398 1.88 14.37 -19.89
C THR A 398 3.25 14.83 -20.39
N VAL A 399 3.58 14.46 -21.63
CA VAL A 399 4.74 14.98 -22.35
C VAL A 399 4.33 16.27 -23.05
N HIS A 400 4.99 17.36 -22.70
CA HIS A 400 4.79 18.68 -23.28
C HIS A 400 5.89 18.96 -24.31
N THR A 401 5.50 19.00 -25.59
CA THR A 401 6.45 19.11 -26.70
C THR A 401 5.78 19.75 -27.92
N ARG A 402 6.53 20.60 -28.64
CA ARG A 402 6.17 21.04 -30.00
C ARG A 402 6.54 20.01 -31.07
N ASN A 403 7.50 19.13 -30.79
CA ASN A 403 7.90 18.05 -31.69
C ASN A 403 7.14 16.75 -31.34
N MET A 404 5.87 16.70 -31.74
CA MET A 404 5.02 15.54 -31.45
C MET A 404 5.54 14.24 -32.07
N HIS A 405 6.22 14.32 -33.24
CA HIS A 405 6.75 13.14 -33.92
C HIS A 405 7.79 12.41 -33.05
N ARG A 406 8.69 13.16 -32.41
CA ARG A 406 9.70 12.63 -31.46
C ARG A 406 9.09 11.70 -30.40
N TRP A 407 7.93 12.06 -29.86
CA TRP A 407 7.29 11.37 -28.73
C TRP A 407 6.09 10.50 -29.13
N THR A 408 5.80 10.36 -30.42
CA THR A 408 4.63 9.59 -30.88
C THR A 408 4.69 8.13 -30.44
N SER A 409 5.89 7.53 -30.47
CA SER A 409 6.11 6.12 -30.14
C SER A 409 5.78 5.76 -28.68
N VAL A 410 5.88 6.71 -27.73
CA VAL A 410 5.62 6.44 -26.31
C VAL A 410 4.14 6.59 -25.92
N ARG A 411 3.28 7.05 -26.84
CA ARG A 411 1.85 7.26 -26.56
C ARG A 411 1.19 5.95 -26.14
N MET A 412 0.51 5.98 -25.01
CA MET A 412 -0.27 4.88 -24.46
C MET A 412 -1.32 5.45 -23.48
N PRO A 413 -2.23 4.64 -22.91
CA PRO A 413 -3.31 5.16 -22.04
C PRO A 413 -2.83 6.10 -20.93
N ASP A 414 -1.61 5.91 -20.44
CA ASP A 414 -1.05 6.64 -19.30
C ASP A 414 0.04 7.65 -19.67
N ILE A 415 0.31 7.81 -20.96
CA ILE A 415 1.24 8.81 -21.50
C ILE A 415 0.52 9.61 -22.58
N ALA A 416 0.12 10.83 -22.24
CA ALA A 416 -0.38 11.81 -23.18
C ALA A 416 0.79 12.63 -23.76
N VAL A 417 0.75 12.92 -25.06
CA VAL A 417 1.69 13.83 -25.72
C VAL A 417 0.89 15.03 -26.21
N SER A 418 1.28 16.22 -25.80
CA SER A 418 0.58 17.47 -26.11
C SER A 418 1.55 18.61 -26.36
N ASP A 419 1.15 19.52 -27.23
CA ASP A 419 1.78 20.82 -27.49
C ASP A 419 1.29 21.93 -26.55
N ARG A 420 0.33 21.63 -25.66
CA ARG A 420 -0.29 22.59 -24.74
C ARG A 420 0.46 22.66 -23.42
N ALA A 421 0.46 23.84 -22.80
CA ALA A 421 1.01 24.03 -21.46
C ALA A 421 0.19 23.31 -20.37
N LYS A 422 -1.13 23.20 -20.54
CA LYS A 422 -2.00 22.59 -19.53
C LYS A 422 -1.87 21.05 -19.55
N PRO A 423 -1.45 20.41 -18.45
CA PRO A 423 -1.41 18.95 -18.37
C PRO A 423 -2.81 18.32 -18.48
N VAL A 424 -2.87 17.06 -18.91
CA VAL A 424 -4.12 16.28 -18.88
C VAL A 424 -4.56 16.07 -17.42
N SER A 425 -5.87 16.00 -17.19
CA SER A 425 -6.41 15.80 -15.85
C SER A 425 -5.86 14.52 -15.20
N GLY A 426 -5.42 14.63 -13.95
CA GLY A 426 -4.82 13.53 -13.20
C GLY A 426 -3.37 13.21 -13.56
N THR A 427 -2.68 14.07 -14.31
CA THR A 427 -1.22 13.96 -14.53
C THR A 427 -0.49 14.06 -13.19
N THR A 428 0.40 13.10 -12.93
CA THR A 428 1.30 13.09 -11.76
C THR A 428 2.69 13.60 -12.13
N VAL A 429 3.12 13.36 -13.38
CA VAL A 429 4.43 13.74 -13.90
C VAL A 429 4.29 14.49 -15.22
N SER A 430 4.88 15.67 -15.35
CA SER A 430 5.08 16.29 -16.68
C SER A 430 6.50 16.05 -17.16
N VAL A 431 6.62 15.65 -18.43
CA VAL A 431 7.91 15.56 -19.14
C VAL A 431 8.00 16.74 -20.11
N VAL A 432 9.13 17.42 -20.13
CA VAL A 432 9.39 18.57 -21.02
C VAL A 432 10.69 18.36 -21.79
N ASP A 433 10.72 18.80 -23.04
CA ASP A 433 11.93 18.85 -23.87
C ASP A 433 12.45 20.29 -24.08
N GLY A 434 11.94 21.24 -23.29
CA GLY A 434 12.29 22.67 -23.38
C GLY A 434 11.43 23.49 -24.33
N THR A 435 10.58 22.86 -25.17
CA THR A 435 9.77 23.61 -26.16
C THR A 435 8.46 24.16 -25.60
N VAL A 436 7.93 23.55 -24.54
CA VAL A 436 6.68 23.93 -23.86
C VAL A 436 6.87 23.86 -22.36
N THR A 437 6.45 24.91 -21.65
CA THR A 437 6.49 24.96 -20.18
C THR A 437 5.12 24.60 -19.61
N PRO A 438 5.00 23.61 -18.71
CA PRO A 438 3.72 23.20 -18.17
C PRO A 438 3.17 24.21 -17.16
N ALA A 439 1.86 24.45 -17.24
CA ALA A 439 1.13 25.33 -16.34
C ALA A 439 -0.31 24.79 -16.09
N PRO A 440 -0.73 24.55 -14.83
CA PRO A 440 0.04 24.70 -13.59
C PRO A 440 1.20 23.70 -13.49
N ARG A 441 2.18 24.00 -12.63
CA ARG A 441 3.32 23.11 -12.42
C ARG A 441 2.85 21.83 -11.71
N PRO A 442 3.14 20.63 -12.26
CA PRO A 442 2.81 19.37 -11.59
C PRO A 442 3.73 19.16 -10.37
N ASN A 443 3.43 18.12 -9.59
CA ASN A 443 4.26 17.71 -8.46
C ASN A 443 5.67 17.28 -8.92
N THR A 444 5.76 16.55 -10.03
CA THR A 444 7.04 16.11 -10.61
C THR A 444 7.22 16.66 -12.02
N LEU A 445 8.34 17.34 -12.26
CA LEU A 445 8.77 17.84 -13.57
C LEU A 445 10.04 17.13 -14.01
N ILE A 446 9.98 16.42 -15.13
CA ILE A 446 11.12 15.78 -15.77
C ILE A 446 11.50 16.60 -17.00
N SER A 447 12.73 17.07 -17.04
CA SER A 447 13.30 17.74 -18.22
C SER A 447 14.25 16.81 -18.94
N VAL A 448 14.12 16.73 -20.27
CA VAL A 448 14.99 15.91 -21.12
C VAL A 448 15.87 16.84 -21.94
N GLY A 449 17.18 16.65 -21.84
CA GLY A 449 18.20 17.41 -22.56
C GLY A 449 19.19 16.48 -23.27
N GLU A 450 20.05 17.08 -24.08
CA GLU A 450 21.12 16.38 -24.80
C GLU A 450 22.15 15.78 -23.82
N PRO A 451 22.75 14.62 -24.13
CA PRO A 451 23.69 13.92 -23.24
C PRO A 451 24.94 14.75 -22.92
N ASP A 452 25.47 15.49 -23.88
CA ASP A 452 26.72 16.26 -23.73
C ASP A 452 26.52 17.66 -23.14
N ALA A 453 25.27 18.07 -22.91
CA ALA A 453 24.96 19.39 -22.39
C ALA A 453 24.97 19.37 -20.85
N PRO A 454 25.90 20.09 -20.19
CA PRO A 454 25.93 20.12 -18.73
C PRO A 454 24.68 20.82 -18.18
N TYR A 455 23.98 20.16 -17.27
CA TYR A 455 22.83 20.75 -16.58
C TYR A 455 23.30 21.80 -15.58
N ARG A 456 22.94 23.07 -15.81
CA ARG A 456 23.33 24.22 -14.98
C ARG A 456 22.29 24.60 -13.91
N GLY A 457 21.21 23.84 -13.79
CA GLY A 457 20.13 24.10 -12.83
C GLY A 457 20.23 23.27 -11.55
N HIS A 458 19.25 23.44 -10.66
CA HIS A 458 19.04 22.56 -9.52
C HIS A 458 18.03 21.46 -9.86
N ALA A 459 18.47 20.21 -9.80
CA ALA A 459 17.63 19.02 -9.94
C ALA A 459 17.79 18.14 -8.69
N ASN A 460 16.67 17.59 -8.21
CA ASN A 460 16.66 16.62 -7.11
C ASN A 460 17.22 15.27 -7.57
N VAL A 461 17.00 14.94 -8.85
CA VAL A 461 17.59 13.78 -9.53
C VAL A 461 18.22 14.23 -10.83
N LEU A 462 19.49 13.90 -11.03
CA LEU A 462 20.21 14.12 -12.28
C LEU A 462 20.63 12.77 -12.85
N VAL A 463 20.20 12.49 -14.08
CA VAL A 463 20.62 11.32 -14.86
C VAL A 463 21.43 11.82 -16.04
N THR A 464 22.69 11.42 -16.12
CA THR A 464 23.61 11.83 -17.19
C THR A 464 24.15 10.58 -17.89
N GLN A 465 24.00 10.49 -19.20
CA GLN A 465 24.59 9.42 -19.98
C GLN A 465 26.09 9.63 -20.10
N THR A 466 26.87 8.62 -19.71
CA THR A 466 28.34 8.64 -19.76
C THR A 466 28.92 7.63 -20.76
N GLY A 467 28.06 6.77 -21.33
CA GLY A 467 28.41 5.80 -22.37
C GLY A 467 27.17 5.28 -23.10
N PRO A 468 27.33 4.34 -24.05
CA PRO A 468 26.21 3.88 -24.90
C PRO A 468 25.02 3.31 -24.11
N ALA A 469 25.28 2.62 -23.01
CA ALA A 469 24.27 2.08 -22.10
C ALA A 469 24.63 2.34 -20.63
N THR A 470 25.44 3.37 -20.36
CA THR A 470 25.89 3.70 -19.01
C THR A 470 25.41 5.09 -18.64
N ILE A 471 24.80 5.21 -17.47
CA ILE A 471 24.33 6.47 -16.92
C ILE A 471 24.92 6.68 -15.53
N GLU A 472 25.27 7.92 -15.21
CA GLU A 472 25.51 8.38 -13.86
C GLU A 472 24.20 8.94 -13.30
N VAL A 473 23.82 8.49 -12.11
CA VAL A 473 22.58 8.87 -11.44
C VAL A 473 22.93 9.53 -10.12
N ARG A 474 22.62 10.82 -9.99
CA ARG A 474 22.75 11.58 -8.74
C ARG A 474 21.39 11.75 -8.12
N ALA A 475 21.18 11.21 -6.93
CA ALA A 475 19.92 11.31 -6.19
C ALA A 475 20.17 11.12 -4.69
N ALA A 476 19.40 11.80 -3.85
CA ALA A 476 19.50 11.71 -2.38
C ALA A 476 20.93 11.89 -1.82
N GLY A 477 21.75 12.73 -2.47
CA GLY A 477 23.15 12.96 -2.08
C GLY A 477 24.12 11.83 -2.44
N GLN A 478 23.65 10.79 -3.13
CA GLN A 478 24.47 9.67 -3.60
C GLN A 478 24.67 9.73 -5.12
N VAL A 479 25.76 9.13 -5.61
CA VAL A 479 26.06 8.98 -7.03
C VAL A 479 26.19 7.51 -7.36
N HIS A 480 25.45 7.04 -8.37
CA HIS A 480 25.43 5.66 -8.81
C HIS A 480 25.79 5.57 -10.28
N THR A 481 26.79 4.75 -10.62
CA THR A 481 27.05 4.38 -12.01
C THR A 481 26.21 3.16 -12.37
N VAL A 482 25.33 3.31 -13.35
CA VAL A 482 24.32 2.31 -13.70
C VAL A 482 24.51 1.87 -15.15
N GLU A 483 24.63 0.57 -15.35
CA GLU A 483 24.51 -0.06 -16.67
C GLU A 483 23.03 -0.28 -16.96
N VAL A 484 22.47 0.50 -17.90
CA VAL A 484 21.05 0.47 -18.24
C VAL A 484 20.69 -0.91 -18.81
N GLU A 485 19.70 -1.56 -18.20
CA GLU A 485 19.16 -2.80 -18.75
C GLU A 485 18.28 -2.48 -19.96
N LEU A 486 18.66 -2.96 -21.14
CA LEU A 486 17.91 -2.74 -22.38
C LEU A 486 17.00 -3.93 -22.67
N PHE A 487 15.69 -3.73 -22.56
CA PHE A 487 14.71 -4.78 -22.86
C PHE A 487 14.22 -4.70 -24.31
N ARG A 488 14.17 -5.85 -24.99
CA ARG A 488 13.63 -5.97 -26.36
C ARG A 488 12.18 -5.49 -26.46
N ALA A 489 11.37 -5.77 -25.43
CA ALA A 489 9.96 -5.37 -25.38
C ALA A 489 9.75 -3.84 -25.38
N GLU A 490 10.79 -3.07 -25.04
CA GLU A 490 10.74 -1.60 -25.04
C GLU A 490 11.14 -0.97 -26.37
N ASN A 491 11.74 -1.74 -27.30
CA ASN A 491 12.25 -1.21 -28.57
C ASN A 491 11.15 -0.51 -29.39
N ARG A 492 9.91 -1.00 -29.30
CA ARG A 492 8.74 -0.39 -29.96
C ARG A 492 8.43 1.05 -29.52
N TYR A 493 8.90 1.47 -28.34
CA TYR A 493 8.70 2.82 -27.83
C TYR A 493 9.86 3.76 -28.17
N VAL A 494 10.98 3.20 -28.61
CA VAL A 494 12.21 3.95 -28.89
C VAL A 494 12.32 4.28 -30.38
N SER A 495 11.92 3.36 -31.26
CA SER A 495 11.93 3.55 -32.71
C SER A 495 10.79 4.48 -33.17
N ALA A 496 11.12 5.49 -33.98
CA ALA A 496 10.14 6.35 -34.65
C ALA A 496 9.55 5.70 -35.92
N GLU A 497 10.18 4.64 -36.44
CA GLU A 497 9.69 3.92 -37.62
C GLU A 497 8.62 2.87 -37.25
N PRO A 498 7.47 2.87 -37.95
CA PRO A 498 6.46 1.85 -37.76
C PRO A 498 7.00 0.47 -38.14
N THR A 499 6.84 -0.51 -37.24
CA THR A 499 7.30 -1.90 -37.38
C THR A 499 6.85 -2.59 -38.69
N HIS A 500 5.86 -2.03 -39.39
CA HIS A 500 5.38 -2.52 -40.68
C HIS A 500 6.39 -2.39 -41.83
N LEU A 501 7.40 -1.51 -41.74
CA LEU A 501 8.37 -1.32 -42.82
C LEU A 501 9.58 -2.26 -42.78
N ARG A 502 9.82 -3.00 -41.69
CA ARG A 502 10.92 -4.00 -41.63
C ARG A 502 10.64 -5.30 -42.38
N ARG A 503 9.48 -5.45 -43.03
CA ARG A 503 9.15 -6.66 -43.79
C ARG A 503 9.68 -6.63 -45.23
N SER A 504 10.24 -5.52 -45.70
CA SER A 504 10.74 -5.38 -47.09
C SER A 504 12.22 -5.72 -47.27
N GLU A 505 12.95 -6.13 -46.24
CA GLU A 505 14.38 -6.54 -46.36
C GLU A 505 14.57 -8.07 -46.56
N LEU A 506 13.51 -8.81 -46.85
CA LEU A 506 13.63 -10.17 -47.39
C LEU A 506 13.50 -10.10 -48.91
N GLU A 507 14.57 -9.62 -49.56
CA GLU A 507 14.77 -9.83 -50.99
C GLU A 507 15.04 -11.33 -51.21
N PRO A 508 14.31 -12.01 -52.11
CA PRO A 508 14.67 -13.38 -52.49
C PRO A 508 15.97 -13.30 -53.30
N VAL A 509 17.00 -14.00 -52.83
CA VAL A 509 18.21 -14.25 -53.62
C VAL A 509 17.77 -15.07 -54.84
N ASP A 510 17.80 -14.44 -56.01
CA ASP A 510 17.72 -15.12 -57.29
C ASP A 510 18.83 -16.17 -57.37
N THR A 511 18.44 -17.44 -57.45
CA THR A 511 19.32 -18.53 -57.88
C THR A 511 19.47 -18.49 -59.40
N PRO A 512 20.68 -18.38 -59.96
CA PRO A 512 20.88 -18.57 -61.38
C PRO A 512 20.96 -20.06 -61.74
N GLN A 513 20.19 -20.39 -62.79
CA GLN A 513 20.13 -21.59 -63.66
C GLN A 513 20.71 -22.93 -63.21
#